data_AF-A0A972P9Y8-F1
#
_entry.id   AF-A0A972P9Y8-F1
#
_cell.length_a   1.000
_cell.length_b   1.000
_cell.length_c   1.000
_cell.angle_alpha   90.00
_cell.angle_beta   90.00
_cell.angle_gamma   90.00
#
_symmetry.space_group_name_H-M   'P 1'
#
loop_
_entity.id
_entity.type
_entity.pdbx_description
1 polymer ?
#
loop_
_entity_poly.entity_id
_entity_poly.type
_entity_poly.pdbx_seq_one_letter_code
_entity_poly.pdbx_strand_id
1 'polypeptide(L)'
;MIISSNQINHFLKIYGQQMKVNAPGRKEAPGGTGKADELVLSEQGKAIQLAAQKVRETPDIREDRVRELKEAIEKGAYSVSSEEIAEKLLGRRLVDELV
;
A
#
# COMPACT_ATOMS: atom_id res chain seq x y z
N MET A 1 19.28 8.55 20.11
CA MET A 1 18.38 7.55 19.47
C MET A 1 18.60 6.23 20.19
N ILE A 2 17.66 5.78 21.01
CA ILE A 2 17.76 4.50 21.72
C ILE A 2 16.51 3.71 21.33
N ILE A 3 16.65 2.85 20.33
CA ILE A 3 15.60 1.87 20.03
C ILE A 3 15.74 0.78 21.09
N SER A 4 14.72 0.63 21.93
CA SER A 4 14.72 -0.32 23.04
C SER A 4 14.62 -1.75 22.50
N SER A 5 15.47 -2.65 22.97
CA SER A 5 15.48 -4.07 22.56
C SER A 5 14.12 -4.75 22.75
N ASN A 6 13.30 -4.27 23.68
CA ASN A 6 11.93 -4.77 23.88
C ASN A 6 10.97 -4.39 22.74
N GLN A 7 11.17 -3.24 22.10
CA GLN A 7 10.36 -2.81 20.95
C GLN A 7 10.67 -3.68 19.72
N ILE A 8 11.93 -4.04 19.53
CA ILE A 8 12.37 -4.94 18.46
C ILE A 8 11.78 -6.33 18.69
N ASN A 9 11.85 -6.85 19.92
CA ASN A 9 11.27 -8.16 20.24
C ASN A 9 9.76 -8.21 20.03
N HIS A 10 9.04 -7.12 20.34
CA HIS A 10 7.61 -7.04 20.12
C HIS A 10 7.27 -6.99 18.61
N PHE A 11 8.01 -6.20 17.84
CA PHE A 11 7.87 -6.15 16.38
C PHE A 11 8.14 -7.52 15.74
N LEU A 12 9.22 -8.20 16.13
CA LEU A 12 9.54 -9.55 15.64
C LEU A 12 8.46 -10.58 16.00
N LYS A 13 7.83 -10.46 17.17
CA LYS A 13 6.73 -11.35 17.59
C LYS A 13 5.49 -11.15 16.74
N ILE A 14 5.10 -9.90 16.45
CA ILE A 14 3.94 -9.59 15.59
C ILE A 14 4.20 -10.10 14.16
N TYR A 15 5.39 -9.80 13.61
CA TYR A 15 5.75 -10.24 12.27
C TYR A 15 5.79 -11.77 12.17
N GLY A 16 6.35 -12.46 13.17
CA GLY A 16 6.35 -13.92 13.24
C GLY A 16 4.95 -14.53 13.46
N GLN A 17 4.04 -13.82 14.11
CA GLN A 17 2.66 -14.26 14.32
C GLN A 17 1.82 -14.10 13.04
N GLN A 18 2.10 -13.08 12.22
CA GLN A 18 1.47 -12.91 10.91
C GLN A 18 1.90 -13.98 9.90
N MET A 19 3.06 -14.62 10.08
CA MET A 19 3.47 -15.79 9.29
C MET A 19 2.84 -17.12 9.76
N LYS A 20 2.30 -17.17 10.99
CA LYS A 20 1.69 -18.39 11.57
C LYS A 20 0.18 -18.54 11.33
N VAL A 21 -0.47 -17.57 10.71
CA VAL A 21 -1.92 -17.64 10.39
C VAL A 21 -2.27 -18.55 9.20
N ASN A 22 -1.30 -19.25 8.61
CA ASN A 22 -1.53 -20.32 7.63
C ASN A 22 -1.35 -21.75 8.20
N ALA A 23 -1.62 -21.98 9.49
CA ALA A 23 -1.66 -23.32 10.05
C ALA A 23 -2.98 -23.55 10.83
N PRO A 24 -3.86 -24.49 10.42
CA PRO A 24 -5.11 -24.73 11.11
C PRO A 24 -4.84 -25.59 12.35
N GLY A 25 -5.19 -25.05 13.51
CA GLY A 25 -5.50 -25.84 14.70
C GLY A 25 -4.51 -25.75 15.86
N ARG A 26 -4.87 -24.99 16.89
CA ARG A 26 -4.76 -25.47 18.29
C ARG A 26 -5.68 -24.69 19.24
N LYS A 27 -6.31 -25.47 20.12
CA LYS A 27 -7.34 -25.09 21.10
C LYS A 27 -6.81 -24.26 22.28
N GLU A 28 -7.75 -23.51 22.84
CA GLU A 28 -7.88 -22.67 24.04
C GLU A 28 -6.91 -22.84 25.23
N ALA A 29 -6.64 -21.70 25.91
CA ALA A 29 -6.49 -21.62 27.36
C ALA A 29 -7.06 -20.26 27.86
N PRO A 30 -7.90 -20.24 28.92
CA PRO A 30 -8.48 -19.02 29.49
C PRO A 30 -7.61 -18.50 30.64
N GLY A 31 -7.33 -17.21 30.68
CA GLY A 31 -6.65 -16.63 31.85
C GLY A 31 -6.06 -15.24 31.60
N GLY A 32 -6.63 -14.25 32.28
CA GLY A 32 -6.01 -12.94 32.48
C GLY A 32 -6.90 -11.79 32.04
N THR A 33 -7.75 -11.33 32.96
CA THR A 33 -8.26 -9.95 32.97
C THR A 33 -7.09 -8.98 33.24
N GLY A 34 -6.16 -8.89 32.30
CA GLY A 34 -5.21 -7.79 32.21
C GLY A 34 -5.92 -6.65 31.48
N LYS A 35 -5.70 -5.40 31.93
CA LYS A 35 -6.17 -4.21 31.21
C LYS A 35 -5.87 -4.41 29.72
N ALA A 36 -6.90 -4.31 28.88
CA ALA A 36 -6.74 -4.44 27.44
C ALA A 36 -5.66 -3.44 27.01
N ASP A 37 -4.61 -3.92 26.34
CA ASP A 37 -3.58 -3.06 25.78
C ASP A 37 -4.26 -2.09 24.81
N GLU A 38 -4.26 -0.80 25.15
CA GLU A 38 -4.86 0.24 24.34
C GLU A 38 -3.90 0.59 23.19
N LEU A 39 -4.22 0.09 22.01
CA LEU A 39 -3.47 0.37 20.78
C LEU A 39 -3.87 1.75 20.24
N VAL A 40 -3.10 2.79 20.58
CA VAL A 40 -3.27 4.12 19.98
C VAL A 40 -2.37 4.23 18.75
N LEU A 41 -2.98 4.21 17.56
CA LEU A 41 -2.27 4.51 16.32
C LEU A 41 -1.83 5.98 16.32
N SER A 42 -0.59 6.26 15.91
CA SER A 42 -0.15 7.65 15.69
C SER A 42 -1.00 8.31 14.61
N GLU A 43 -1.14 9.63 14.67
CA GLU A 43 -1.91 10.38 13.66
C GLU A 43 -1.40 10.15 12.24
N GLN A 44 -0.08 10.02 12.07
CA GLN A 44 0.55 9.66 10.80
C GLN A 44 0.19 8.24 10.35
N GLY A 45 0.14 7.28 11.28
CA GLY A 45 -0.28 5.91 11.00
C GLY A 45 -1.74 5.84 10.54
N LYS A 46 -2.62 6.62 11.17
CA LYS A 46 -4.04 6.73 10.77
C LYS A 46 -4.17 7.32 9.37
N ALA A 47 -3.40 8.37 9.06
CA ALA A 47 -3.39 8.98 7.74
C ALA A 47 -2.94 8.00 6.63
N ILE A 48 -1.88 7.23 6.89
CA ILE A 48 -1.39 6.20 5.93
C ILE A 48 -2.43 5.10 5.74
N GLN A 49 -3.06 4.62 6.83
CA GLN A 49 -4.09 3.59 6.76
C GLN A 49 -5.30 4.07 5.95
N LEU A 50 -5.74 5.31 6.18
CA LEU A 50 -6.84 5.92 5.42
C LEU A 50 -6.47 6.07 3.94
N ALA A 51 -5.26 6.55 3.63
CA ALA A 51 -4.78 6.66 2.25
C ALA A 51 -4.73 5.29 1.55
N ALA A 52 -4.22 4.26 2.23
CA ALA A 52 -4.16 2.90 1.70
C ALA A 52 -5.56 2.32 1.45
N GLN A 53 -6.52 2.58 2.35
CA GLN A 53 -7.92 2.19 2.14
C GLN A 53 -8.50 2.88 0.92
N LYS A 54 -8.29 4.20 0.78
CA LYS A 54 -8.79 4.97 -0.36
C LYS A 54 -8.20 4.52 -1.69
N VAL A 55 -6.91 4.18 -1.72
CA VAL A 55 -6.27 3.60 -2.91
C VAL A 55 -6.89 2.26 -3.28
N ARG A 56 -7.19 1.39 -2.30
CA ARG A 56 -7.85 0.10 -2.53
C ARG A 56 -9.30 0.21 -2.97
N GLU A 57 -10.02 1.24 -2.51
CA GLU A 57 -11.39 1.54 -2.94
C GLU A 57 -11.45 2.16 -4.33
N THR A 58 -10.33 2.68 -4.83
CA THR A 58 -10.28 3.31 -6.15
C THR A 58 -10.34 2.23 -7.23
N PRO A 59 -11.17 2.41 -8.28
CA PRO A 59 -11.22 1.47 -9.39
C PRO A 59 -9.87 1.33 -10.11
N ASP A 60 -9.54 0.12 -10.53
CA ASP A 60 -8.34 -0.16 -11.33
C ASP A 60 -8.34 0.62 -12.66
N ILE A 61 -9.53 0.87 -13.21
CA ILE A 61 -9.73 1.57 -14.49
C ILE A 61 -10.44 2.90 -14.25
N ARG A 62 -9.83 3.97 -14.75
CA ARG A 62 -10.43 5.31 -14.81
C ARG A 62 -11.22 5.48 -16.10
N GLU A 63 -12.47 5.03 -16.07
CA GLU A 63 -13.38 5.02 -17.24
C GLU A 63 -13.58 6.41 -17.87
N ASP A 64 -13.61 7.45 -17.06
CA ASP A 64 -13.66 8.84 -17.49
C ASP A 64 -12.47 9.23 -18.36
N ARG A 65 -11.25 8.89 -17.91
CA ARG A 65 -10.02 9.16 -18.67
C ARG A 65 -9.94 8.33 -19.94
N VAL A 66 -10.38 7.08 -19.90
CA VAL A 66 -10.42 6.21 -21.08
C VAL A 66 -11.36 6.77 -22.13
N ARG A 67 -12.55 7.22 -21.74
CA ARG A 67 -13.52 7.83 -22.65
C ARG A 67 -12.97 9.11 -23.28
N GLU A 68 -12.40 10.01 -22.48
CA GLU A 68 -11.78 11.25 -22.98
C GLU A 68 -10.70 10.97 -24.04
N LEU A 69 -9.82 10.01 -23.76
CA LEU A 69 -8.75 9.62 -24.68
C LEU A 69 -9.31 8.99 -25.97
N LYS A 70 -10.33 8.11 -25.86
CA LYS A 70 -11.00 7.52 -27.03
C LYS A 70 -11.58 8.60 -27.92
N GLU A 71 -12.31 9.55 -27.35
CA GLU A 71 -12.88 10.66 -28.11
C GLU A 71 -11.81 11.52 -28.79
N ALA A 72 -10.70 11.82 -28.09
CA ALA A 72 -9.60 12.59 -28.66
C ALA A 72 -8.96 11.86 -29.86
N ILE A 73 -8.81 10.54 -29.76
CA ILE A 73 -8.29 9.70 -30.85
C ILE A 73 -9.26 9.68 -32.04
N GLU A 74 -10.56 9.45 -31.80
CA GLU A 74 -11.59 9.42 -32.85
C GLU A 74 -11.69 10.76 -33.59
N LYS A 75 -11.56 11.88 -32.86
CA LYS A 75 -11.56 13.24 -33.42
C LYS A 75 -10.24 13.62 -34.09
N GLY A 76 -9.21 12.77 -34.05
CA GLY A 76 -7.87 13.06 -34.56
C GLY A 76 -7.13 14.17 -33.79
N ALA A 77 -7.62 14.53 -32.60
CA ALA A 77 -7.04 15.56 -31.74
C ALA A 77 -6.02 15.00 -30.74
N TYR A 78 -5.84 13.68 -30.69
CA TYR A 78 -4.81 13.04 -29.89
C TYR A 78 -3.44 13.20 -30.57
N SER A 79 -2.60 14.06 -30.01
CA SER A 79 -1.24 14.32 -30.47
C SER A 79 -0.28 14.14 -29.31
N VAL A 80 0.79 13.38 -29.53
CA VAL A 80 1.87 13.16 -28.58
C VAL A 80 3.18 13.46 -29.28
N SER A 81 4.01 14.31 -28.68
CA SER A 81 5.31 14.66 -29.22
C SER A 81 6.32 13.53 -29.04
N SER A 82 7.36 13.52 -29.88
CA SER A 82 8.49 12.59 -29.73
C SER A 82 9.24 12.77 -28.41
N GLU A 83 9.27 14.00 -27.89
CA GLU A 83 9.86 14.33 -26.59
C GLU A 83 9.09 13.68 -25.44
N GLU A 84 7.76 13.80 -25.42
CA GLU A 84 6.90 13.14 -24.41
C GLU A 84 7.07 11.62 -24.44
N ILE A 85 7.20 11.03 -25.63
CA ILE A 85 7.45 9.59 -25.76
C ILE A 85 8.81 9.22 -25.14
N ALA A 86 9.87 9.96 -25.50
CA ALA A 86 11.21 9.71 -24.98
C ALA A 86 11.28 9.86 -23.45
N GLU A 87 10.62 10.88 -22.89
CA GLU A 87 10.52 11.11 -21.46
C GLU A 87 9.86 9.90 -20.75
N LYS A 88 8.74 9.40 -21.29
CA LYS A 88 8.06 8.23 -20.69
C LYS A 88 8.90 6.96 -20.78
N LEU A 89 9.63 6.76 -21.87
CA LEU A 89 10.53 5.61 -22.03
C LEU A 89 11.67 5.66 -21.01
N LEU A 90 12.35 6.80 -20.88
CA LEU A 90 13.45 6.97 -19.92
C LEU A 90 12.95 6.90 -18.49
N GLY A 91 11.84 7.57 -18.17
CA GLY A 91 11.22 7.53 -16.86
C GLY A 91 10.85 6.10 -16.45
N ARG A 92 10.31 5.29 -17.38
CA ARG A 92 10.01 3.88 -17.11
C ARG A 92 11.28 3.08 -16.81
N ARG A 93 12.33 3.27 -17.61
CA ARG A 93 13.62 2.58 -17.40
C ARG A 93 14.24 2.90 -16.04
N LEU A 94 14.21 4.16 -15.63
CA LEU A 94 14.75 4.56 -14.32
C LEU A 94 14.00 3.93 -13.16
N VAL A 95 12.67 3.83 -13.24
CA VAL A 95 11.86 3.16 -12.21
C VAL A 95 12.18 1.67 -12.15
N ASP A 96 12.31 1.00 -13.30
CA ASP A 96 12.62 -0.43 -13.37
C ASP A 96 14.02 -0.77 -12.82
N GLU A 97 14.99 0.16 -12.82
CA GLU A 97 16.31 -0.02 -12.21
C GLU A 97 16.34 0.19 -10.68
N LEU A 98 15.40 0.99 -10.16
CA LEU A 98 15.36 1.38 -8.75
C LEU A 98 14.54 0.42 -7.87
N VAL A 99 13.73 -0.45 -8.47
CA VAL A 99 12.88 -1.44 -7.80
C VAL A 99 13.51 -2.83 -7.92
#